data_AF-A0A3M2DJX7-F1
#
_entry.id   AF-A0A3M2DJX7-F1
#
_cell.length_a   1.000
_cell.length_b   1.000
_cell.length_c   1.000
_cell.angle_alpha   90.00
_cell.angle_beta   90.00
_cell.angle_gamma   90.00
#
_symmetry.space_group_name_H-M   'P 1'
#
loop_
_entity.id
_entity.type
_entity.pdbx_description
1 polymer ?
#
loop_
_entity_poly.entity_id
_entity_poly.type
_entity_poly.pdbx_seq_one_letter_code
_entity_poly.pdbx_strand_id
1 'polypeptide(L)'
;MTIFALALSVFSGGCGELGQVDSPPGGGDPGDQLPDGVACQAELSITGTLTPPGTPPDPAEGCVPVGTWTLQVAVDDPGTCDQVDHESTYVYEVTGDIDNGYDVTYQGTPAGEVYLKITSEGGACQGSFEHYSADGSALLLLKPFEENLAISGRGYFERYAE
;
A
#
# COMPACT_ATOMS: atom_id res chain seq x y z
N MET A 1 -43.37 5.93 -20.34
CA MET A 1 -42.71 6.99 -19.54
C MET A 1 -43.42 7.00 -18.20
N THR A 2 -42.84 6.32 -17.21
CA THR A 2 -43.49 5.98 -15.94
C THR A 2 -42.61 6.48 -14.82
N ILE A 3 -43.07 7.50 -14.10
CA ILE A 3 -42.37 8.14 -12.98
C ILE A 3 -42.74 7.36 -11.72
N PHE A 4 -41.76 6.73 -11.08
CA PHE A 4 -41.89 6.18 -9.73
C PHE A 4 -41.21 7.14 -8.75
N ALA A 5 -42.01 7.80 -7.93
CA ALA A 5 -41.56 8.57 -6.77
C ALA A 5 -41.49 7.62 -5.57
N LEU A 6 -40.31 7.54 -4.93
CA LEU A 6 -40.11 6.82 -3.67
C LEU A 6 -39.71 7.82 -2.58
N ALA A 7 -40.43 7.70 -1.46
CA ALA A 7 -40.50 8.64 -0.36
C ALA A 7 -39.23 8.66 0.51
N LEU A 8 -38.85 9.86 0.94
CA LEU A 8 -37.88 10.10 2.01
C LEU A 8 -38.49 9.72 3.36
N SER A 9 -37.81 8.84 4.09
CA SER A 9 -38.04 8.58 5.52
C SER A 9 -36.98 9.30 6.34
N VAL A 10 -37.39 10.32 7.08
CA VAL A 10 -36.55 11.11 7.99
C VAL A 10 -36.55 10.40 9.35
N PHE A 11 -35.43 9.79 9.74
CA PHE A 11 -35.25 9.31 11.12
C PHE A 11 -34.65 10.43 11.96
N SER A 12 -35.50 11.04 12.79
CA SER A 12 -35.12 11.85 13.94
C SER A 12 -34.65 10.94 15.08
N GLY A 13 -33.32 10.73 15.18
CA GLY A 13 -32.66 10.11 16.32
C GLY A 13 -32.09 11.18 17.24
N GLY A 14 -32.48 11.14 18.51
CA GLY A 14 -32.22 12.19 19.50
C GLY A 14 -30.75 12.39 19.86
N CYS A 15 -30.41 13.65 20.15
CA CYS A 15 -29.19 14.02 20.85
C CYS A 15 -29.26 13.51 22.30
N GLY A 16 -28.55 12.41 22.57
CA GLY A 16 -28.20 12.00 23.92
C GLY A 16 -26.96 12.76 24.36
N GLU A 17 -27.15 13.70 25.28
CA GLU A 17 -26.10 14.32 26.09
C GLU A 17 -25.48 13.22 26.97
N LEU A 18 -24.27 12.78 26.63
CA LEU A 18 -23.46 11.88 27.44
C LEU A 18 -22.27 12.65 27.98
N GLY A 19 -22.29 12.84 29.31
CA GLY A 19 -21.16 12.83 30.22
C GLY A 19 -19.87 13.46 29.73
N GLN A 20 -19.61 14.67 30.22
CA GLN A 20 -18.28 15.26 30.29
C GLN A 20 -17.36 14.32 31.09
N VAL A 21 -16.54 13.55 30.38
CA VAL A 21 -15.38 12.87 30.96
C VAL A 21 -14.27 13.90 31.07
N ASP A 22 -13.84 14.17 32.31
CA ASP A 22 -12.67 14.97 32.60
C ASP A 22 -11.48 14.49 31.76
N SER A 23 -11.04 15.31 30.82
CA SER A 23 -9.81 15.06 30.07
C SER A 23 -8.62 15.15 31.04
N PRO A 24 -7.78 14.12 31.17
CA PRO A 24 -6.50 14.28 31.87
C PRO A 24 -5.65 15.32 31.12
N PRO A 25 -4.82 16.12 31.83
CA PRO A 25 -3.95 17.08 31.18
C PRO A 25 -2.83 16.33 30.47
N GLY A 26 -2.98 16.14 29.17
CA GLY A 26 -2.04 15.42 28.33
C GLY A 26 -2.58 15.22 26.92
N GLY A 27 -2.94 16.31 26.25
CA GLY A 27 -3.38 16.30 24.85
C GLY A 27 -2.18 16.12 23.92
N GLY A 28 -1.72 14.88 23.76
CA GLY A 28 -1.09 14.43 22.52
C GLY A 28 -2.18 13.77 21.68
N ASP A 29 -2.33 14.20 20.44
CA ASP A 29 -3.23 13.54 19.49
C ASP A 29 -2.77 12.08 19.33
N PRO A 30 -3.60 11.06 19.61
CA PRO A 30 -3.21 9.66 19.48
C PRO A 30 -2.90 9.21 18.05
N GLY A 31 -2.97 10.11 17.06
CA GLY A 31 -2.63 9.86 15.66
C GLY A 31 -1.14 9.93 15.29
N ASP A 32 -0.28 10.54 16.12
CA ASP A 32 1.11 10.87 15.72
C ASP A 32 2.19 9.99 16.36
N GLN A 33 1.82 8.92 17.08
CA GLN A 33 2.82 8.08 17.73
C GLN A 33 3.45 7.12 16.71
N LEU A 34 4.68 7.45 16.31
CA LEU A 34 5.55 6.58 15.51
C LEU A 34 5.79 5.23 16.22
N PRO A 35 6.00 4.12 15.49
CA PRO A 35 6.42 2.85 16.07
C PRO A 35 7.71 3.00 16.89
N ASP A 36 7.87 2.17 17.91
CA ASP A 36 9.09 2.17 18.74
C ASP A 36 10.34 2.00 17.87
N GLY A 37 11.30 2.91 18.03
CA GLY A 37 12.56 2.91 17.28
C GLY A 37 12.50 3.62 15.92
N VAL A 38 11.33 4.10 15.47
CA VAL A 38 11.20 4.92 14.25
C VAL A 38 11.46 6.39 14.60
N ALA A 39 12.50 6.97 14.00
CA ALA A 39 12.84 8.38 14.10
C ALA A 39 11.96 9.26 13.23
N CYS A 40 11.58 8.79 12.03
CA CYS A 40 10.63 9.49 11.17
C CYS A 40 9.85 8.53 10.26
N GLN A 41 8.67 8.95 9.83
CA GLN A 41 7.84 8.21 8.86
C GLN A 41 7.24 9.16 7.81
N ALA A 42 7.14 8.68 6.58
CA ALA A 42 6.47 9.34 5.46
C ALA A 42 5.50 8.38 4.76
N GLU A 43 4.40 8.92 4.22
CA GLU A 43 3.46 8.19 3.38
C GLU A 43 3.79 8.34 1.89
N LEU A 44 3.64 7.23 1.16
CA LEU A 44 3.93 7.15 -0.26
C LEU A 44 2.67 6.78 -1.04
N SER A 45 2.60 7.28 -2.26
CA SER A 45 1.65 6.86 -3.29
C SER A 45 2.36 5.99 -4.33
N ILE A 46 1.63 4.99 -4.82
CA ILE A 46 2.13 4.06 -5.85
C ILE A 46 1.18 4.11 -7.04
N THR A 47 1.74 4.24 -8.23
CA THR A 47 1.06 3.97 -9.50
C THR A 47 1.92 3.04 -10.35
N GLY A 48 1.38 2.40 -11.38
CA GLY A 48 2.19 1.52 -12.19
C GLY A 48 1.40 0.62 -13.13
N THR A 49 2.10 -0.39 -13.65
CA THR A 49 1.53 -1.37 -14.57
C THR A 49 2.12 -2.76 -14.35
N LEU A 50 1.29 -3.78 -14.53
CA LEU A 50 1.71 -5.17 -14.71
C LEU A 50 1.76 -5.46 -16.22
N THR A 51 2.90 -5.93 -16.71
CA THR A 51 3.06 -6.45 -18.07
C THR A 51 3.20 -7.97 -18.03
N PRO A 52 2.15 -8.74 -18.36
CA PRO A 52 2.21 -10.19 -18.40
C PRO A 52 3.16 -10.70 -19.49
N PRO A 53 3.76 -11.88 -19.32
CA PRO A 53 4.54 -12.50 -20.39
C PRO A 53 3.59 -12.98 -21.50
N GLY A 54 3.70 -12.36 -22.68
CA GLY A 54 2.92 -12.78 -23.85
C GLY A 54 1.48 -12.25 -23.84
N THR A 55 0.50 -13.15 -23.94
CA THR A 55 -0.92 -12.76 -23.99
C THR A 55 -1.41 -12.41 -22.59
N PRO A 56 -2.10 -11.28 -22.39
CA PRO A 56 -2.71 -10.96 -21.09
C PRO A 56 -3.63 -12.07 -20.58
N PRO A 57 -3.63 -12.36 -19.27
CA PRO A 57 -4.49 -13.36 -18.67
C PRO A 57 -5.97 -12.98 -18.85
N ASP A 58 -6.84 -13.99 -18.90
CA ASP A 58 -8.29 -13.74 -18.93
C ASP A 58 -8.69 -13.20 -17.54
N PRO A 59 -9.41 -12.07 -17.43
CA PRO A 59 -9.89 -11.58 -16.14
C PRO A 59 -10.69 -12.60 -15.33
N ALA A 60 -11.27 -13.63 -15.98
CA ALA A 60 -11.97 -14.73 -15.31
C ALA A 60 -11.03 -15.70 -14.56
N GLU A 61 -9.74 -15.71 -14.88
CA GLU A 61 -8.71 -16.50 -14.16
C GLU A 61 -8.34 -15.85 -12.81
N GLY A 62 -8.83 -14.64 -12.55
CA GLY A 62 -8.56 -13.89 -11.34
C GLY A 62 -7.17 -13.25 -11.37
N CYS A 63 -6.55 -13.15 -10.19
CA CYS A 63 -5.24 -12.55 -10.07
C CYS A 63 -4.16 -13.49 -10.64
N VAL A 64 -3.52 -13.07 -11.74
CA VAL A 64 -2.35 -13.72 -12.32
C VAL A 64 -1.18 -12.72 -12.25
N PRO A 65 -0.38 -12.77 -11.19
CA PRO A 65 0.61 -11.72 -10.88
C PRO A 65 1.91 -11.89 -11.69
N VAL A 66 2.01 -12.91 -12.54
CA VAL A 66 3.20 -13.24 -13.32
C VAL A 66 3.45 -12.17 -14.38
N GLY A 67 4.67 -11.64 -14.41
CA GLY A 67 5.09 -10.62 -15.35
C GLY A 67 5.97 -9.54 -14.73
N THR A 68 6.11 -8.43 -15.45
CA THR A 68 6.90 -7.29 -15.00
C THR A 68 6.02 -6.26 -14.32
N TRP A 69 6.25 -6.02 -13.03
CA TRP A 69 5.61 -4.96 -12.26
C TRP A 69 6.50 -3.72 -12.33
N THR A 70 6.00 -2.64 -12.94
CA THR A 70 6.67 -1.34 -12.94
C THR A 70 5.91 -0.39 -12.04
N LEU A 71 6.50 -0.02 -10.92
CA LEU A 71 5.94 0.91 -9.95
C LEU A 71 6.58 2.29 -10.10
N GLN A 72 5.77 3.32 -10.01
CA GLN A 72 6.14 4.72 -9.83
C GLN A 72 5.75 5.11 -8.41
N VAL A 73 6.73 5.53 -7.63
CA VAL A 73 6.58 5.87 -6.22
C VAL A 73 6.82 7.36 -6.06
N ALA A 74 5.94 8.01 -5.29
CA ALA A 74 6.06 9.40 -4.94
C ALA A 74 5.73 9.60 -3.46
N VAL A 75 6.37 10.58 -2.83
CA VAL A 75 5.98 11.04 -1.49
C VAL A 75 4.63 11.72 -1.59
N ASP A 76 3.64 11.17 -0.88
CA ASP A 76 2.30 11.73 -0.77
C ASP A 76 2.25 12.69 0.42
N ASP A 77 2.81 12.26 1.55
CA ASP A 77 2.99 13.07 2.76
C ASP A 77 4.38 12.78 3.36
N PRO A 78 5.30 13.76 3.49
CA PRO A 78 6.60 13.55 4.12
C PRO A 78 6.50 13.25 5.63
N GLY A 79 5.36 13.51 6.27
CA GLY A 79 5.14 13.29 7.69
C GLY A 79 6.19 14.00 8.55
N THR A 80 6.93 13.22 9.34
CA THR A 80 8.00 13.72 10.23
C THR A 80 9.39 13.65 9.60
N CYS A 81 9.51 13.18 8.36
CA CYS A 81 10.81 13.05 7.69
C CYS A 81 11.23 14.35 7.00
N ASP A 82 12.41 14.85 7.35
CA ASP A 82 13.04 15.98 6.65
C ASP A 82 13.40 15.62 5.19
N GLN A 83 13.73 14.35 4.94
CA GLN A 83 14.07 13.81 3.62
C GLN A 83 13.62 12.35 3.53
N VAL A 84 13.08 11.96 2.37
CA VAL A 84 12.61 10.60 2.07
C VAL A 84 13.43 10.03 0.93
N ASP A 85 14.48 9.29 1.28
CA ASP A 85 15.41 8.68 0.31
C ASP A 85 14.80 7.42 -0.30
N HIS A 86 14.33 7.52 -1.54
CA HIS A 86 13.78 6.41 -2.32
C HIS A 86 14.04 6.60 -3.81
N GLU A 87 14.00 5.51 -4.57
CA GLU A 87 13.97 5.56 -6.04
C GLU A 87 12.56 5.95 -6.50
N SER A 88 12.43 6.71 -7.58
CA SER A 88 11.09 7.05 -8.10
C SER A 88 10.42 5.88 -8.83
N THR A 89 11.20 4.88 -9.24
CA THR A 89 10.72 3.77 -10.07
C THR A 89 11.29 2.45 -9.56
N TYR A 90 10.42 1.46 -9.38
CA TYR A 90 10.81 0.10 -9.01
C TYR A 90 10.31 -0.89 -10.06
N VAL A 91 11.18 -1.80 -10.50
CA VAL A 91 10.83 -2.83 -11.47
C VAL A 91 11.06 -4.21 -10.86
N TYR A 92 10.00 -5.00 -10.76
CA TYR A 92 10.03 -6.38 -10.29
C TYR A 92 9.64 -7.34 -11.41
N GLU A 93 10.34 -8.45 -11.49
CA GLU A 93 9.95 -9.60 -12.30
C GLU A 93 9.35 -10.66 -11.37
N VAL A 94 8.11 -11.05 -11.65
CA VAL A 94 7.38 -12.08 -10.91
C VAL A 94 7.22 -13.30 -11.80
N THR A 95 7.72 -14.43 -11.33
CA THR A 95 7.63 -15.74 -12.01
C THR A 95 7.02 -16.79 -11.09
N GLY A 96 6.70 -17.97 -11.62
CA GLY A 96 6.09 -19.06 -10.85
C GLY A 96 4.57 -19.12 -11.02
N ASP A 97 3.90 -19.80 -10.09
CA ASP A 97 2.46 -20.04 -10.14
C ASP A 97 1.89 -20.30 -8.74
N ILE A 98 0.56 -20.38 -8.63
CA ILE A 98 -0.11 -20.54 -7.33
C ILE A 98 0.19 -21.88 -6.64
N ASP A 99 0.51 -22.93 -7.41
CA ASP A 99 0.76 -24.28 -6.89
C ASP A 99 2.20 -24.43 -6.38
N ASN A 100 3.14 -23.75 -7.04
CA ASN A 100 4.58 -23.80 -6.74
C ASN A 100 5.09 -22.60 -5.95
N GLY A 101 4.27 -21.56 -5.80
CA GLY A 101 4.67 -20.27 -5.26
C GLY A 101 5.20 -19.33 -6.33
N TYR A 102 5.31 -18.05 -5.95
CA TYR A 102 5.80 -16.99 -6.80
C TYR A 102 7.20 -16.56 -6.37
N ASP A 103 8.11 -16.47 -7.32
CA ASP A 103 9.42 -15.89 -7.15
C ASP A 103 9.38 -14.42 -7.60
N VAL A 104 10.07 -13.55 -6.85
CA VAL A 104 10.14 -12.12 -7.15
C VAL A 104 11.58 -11.66 -7.21
N THR A 105 11.94 -11.07 -8.34
CA THR A 105 13.27 -10.51 -8.57
C THR A 105 13.17 -9.00 -8.76
N TYR A 106 13.85 -8.23 -7.90
CA TYR A 106 14.01 -6.78 -8.09
C TYR A 106 15.13 -6.52 -9.11
N GLN A 107 14.87 -5.67 -10.10
CA GLN A 107 15.80 -5.38 -11.20
C GLN A 107 16.70 -4.16 -10.95
N GLY A 108 16.51 -3.45 -9.83
CA GLY A 108 17.32 -2.30 -9.44
C GLY A 108 18.58 -2.69 -8.65
N THR A 109 19.15 -1.71 -7.94
CA THR A 109 20.30 -1.98 -7.06
C THR A 109 19.84 -2.82 -5.88
N PRO A 110 20.51 -3.94 -5.53
CA PRO A 110 20.04 -4.81 -4.45
C PRO A 110 19.90 -4.04 -3.14
N ALA A 111 18.67 -3.92 -2.65
CA ALA A 111 18.34 -3.31 -1.37
C ALA A 111 17.41 -4.28 -0.62
N GLY A 112 17.93 -4.91 0.43
CA GLY A 112 17.15 -5.78 1.32
C GLY A 112 16.49 -7.02 0.71
N GLU A 113 15.63 -7.64 1.52
CA GLU A 113 14.81 -8.80 1.17
C GLU A 113 13.47 -8.35 0.59
N VAL A 114 13.06 -8.91 -0.55
CA VAL A 114 11.80 -8.58 -1.22
C VAL A 114 10.80 -9.70 -0.99
N TYR A 115 9.61 -9.36 -0.52
CA TYR A 115 8.49 -10.29 -0.35
C TYR A 115 7.35 -9.96 -1.32
N LEU A 116 6.50 -10.94 -1.63
CA LEU A 116 5.26 -10.72 -2.35
C LEU A 116 4.20 -11.65 -1.78
N LYS A 117 3.09 -11.05 -1.32
CA LYS A 117 1.94 -11.79 -0.82
C LYS A 117 0.75 -11.51 -1.73
N ILE A 118 0.40 -12.50 -2.54
CA ILE A 118 -0.78 -12.45 -3.40
C ILE A 118 -1.99 -12.97 -2.63
N THR A 119 -3.04 -12.15 -2.58
CA THR A 119 -4.37 -12.53 -2.10
C THR A 119 -5.33 -12.50 -3.29
N SER A 120 -6.17 -13.53 -3.45
CA SER A 120 -7.03 -13.71 -4.63
C SER A 120 -8.52 -13.52 -4.35
N GLU A 121 -8.89 -12.75 -3.32
CA GLU A 121 -10.30 -12.39 -3.13
C GLU A 121 -10.69 -11.27 -4.09
N GLY A 122 -11.52 -11.59 -5.10
CA GLY A 122 -12.07 -10.63 -6.05
C GLY A 122 -11.28 -10.42 -7.34
N GLY A 123 -10.23 -11.21 -7.59
CA GLY A 123 -9.45 -11.17 -8.84
C GLY A 123 -8.34 -10.12 -8.89
N ALA A 124 -8.16 -9.30 -7.84
CA ALA A 124 -7.09 -8.32 -7.76
C ALA A 124 -5.82 -8.91 -7.15
N CYS A 125 -4.65 -8.49 -7.64
CA CYS A 125 -3.37 -8.89 -7.03
C CYS A 125 -2.90 -7.86 -6.01
N GLN A 126 -2.77 -8.25 -4.74
CA GLN A 126 -2.07 -7.47 -3.73
C GLN A 126 -0.61 -7.89 -3.64
N GLY A 127 0.27 -6.96 -3.31
CA GLY A 127 1.69 -7.21 -3.06
C GLY A 127 2.23 -6.41 -1.88
N SER A 128 3.43 -6.73 -1.43
CA SER A 128 4.11 -6.01 -0.35
C SER A 128 5.62 -6.13 -0.52
N PHE A 129 6.25 -5.13 -1.14
CA PHE A 129 7.69 -5.11 -1.36
C PHE A 129 8.37 -4.33 -0.23
N GLU A 130 9.37 -4.93 0.40
CA GLU A 130 10.18 -4.33 1.47
C GLU A 130 11.59 -4.07 0.94
N HIS A 131 12.14 -2.89 1.21
CA HIS A 131 13.52 -2.54 0.88
C HIS A 131 14.16 -1.94 2.11
N TYR A 132 15.20 -2.58 2.61
CA TYR A 132 16.02 -2.02 3.68
C TYR A 132 17.22 -1.30 3.07
N SER A 133 17.58 -0.15 3.64
CA SER A 133 18.83 0.52 3.29
C SER A 133 20.03 -0.37 3.62
N ALA A 134 21.17 -0.13 2.95
CA ALA A 134 22.36 -0.97 3.10
C ALA A 134 22.93 -1.01 4.54
N ASP A 135 22.69 0.04 5.31
CA ASP A 135 23.04 0.17 6.73
C ASP A 135 21.91 -0.27 7.68
N GLY A 136 20.73 -0.64 7.14
CA GLY A 136 19.55 -1.02 7.91
C GLY A 136 18.86 0.14 8.64
N SER A 137 19.27 1.40 8.40
CA SER A 137 18.71 2.58 9.08
C SER A 137 17.35 3.01 8.53
N ALA A 138 16.93 2.48 7.38
CA ALA A 138 15.64 2.79 6.78
C ALA A 138 14.94 1.57 6.19
N LEU A 139 13.60 1.60 6.23
CA LEU A 139 12.70 0.67 5.58
C LEU A 139 11.81 1.43 4.60
N LEU A 140 11.69 0.90 3.40
CA LEU A 140 10.67 1.27 2.43
C LEU A 140 9.72 0.10 2.23
N LEU A 141 8.45 0.30 2.55
CA LEU A 141 7.40 -0.69 2.42
C LEU A 141 6.39 -0.24 1.35
N LEU A 142 6.33 -0.94 0.22
CA LEU A 142 5.44 -0.66 -0.90
C LEU A 142 4.32 -1.70 -0.97
N LYS A 143 3.06 -1.28 -0.90
CA LYS A 143 1.88 -2.16 -0.95
C LYS A 143 1.05 -1.90 -2.20
N PRO A 144 1.47 -2.42 -3.37
CA PRO A 144 0.69 -2.27 -4.58
C PRO A 144 -0.56 -3.16 -4.57
N PHE A 145 -1.55 -2.70 -5.33
CA PHE A 145 -2.80 -3.32 -5.67
C PHE A 145 -2.95 -3.23 -7.20
N GLU A 146 -3.07 -4.38 -7.85
CA GLU A 146 -3.25 -4.49 -9.28
C GLU A 146 -4.70 -4.85 -9.61
N GLU A 147 -5.26 -4.13 -10.58
CA GLU A 147 -6.56 -4.40 -11.18
C GLU A 147 -6.49 -4.06 -12.68
N ASN A 148 -6.82 -5.04 -13.53
CA ASN A 148 -6.83 -4.89 -14.99
C ASN A 148 -5.49 -4.35 -15.56
N LEU A 149 -4.38 -4.89 -15.08
CA LEU A 149 -2.99 -4.54 -15.39
C LEU A 149 -2.55 -3.15 -14.93
N ALA A 150 -3.44 -2.36 -14.32
CA ALA A 150 -3.09 -1.10 -13.70
C ALA A 150 -2.71 -1.34 -12.23
N ILE A 151 -1.62 -0.74 -11.80
CA ILE A 151 -1.19 -0.79 -10.41
C ILE A 151 -1.48 0.56 -9.75
N SER A 152 -2.08 0.49 -8.56
CA SER A 152 -2.19 1.58 -7.62
C SER A 152 -1.72 1.09 -6.25
N GLY A 153 -1.57 1.96 -5.26
CA GLY A 153 -1.28 1.50 -3.90
C GLY A 153 -0.75 2.60 -3.02
N ARG A 154 -0.34 2.18 -1.82
CA ARG A 154 0.27 3.04 -0.81
C ARG A 154 1.55 2.40 -0.32
N GLY A 155 2.44 3.20 0.22
CA GLY A 155 3.62 2.71 0.91
C GLY A 155 3.96 3.61 2.08
N TYR A 156 4.97 3.20 2.82
CA TYR A 156 5.55 4.00 3.88
C TYR A 156 7.07 3.93 3.79
N PHE A 157 7.71 5.03 4.14
CA PHE A 157 9.12 5.08 4.43
C PHE A 157 9.29 5.30 5.93
N GLU A 158 10.16 4.52 6.55
CA GLU A 158 10.54 4.66 7.95
C GLU A 158 12.06 4.84 8.03
N ARG A 159 12.50 5.79 8.84
CA ARG A 159 13.89 5.89 9.27
C ARG A 159 13.96 5.54 10.74
N TYR A 160 14.86 4.65 11.13
CA TYR A 160 15.05 4.24 12.51
C TYR A 160 16.00 5.18 13.25
N ALA A 161 15.77 5.34 14.55
CA ALA A 161 16.70 6.06 15.43
C ALA A 161 17.94 5.20 15.67
N GLU A 162 19.13 5.78 15.46
CA GLU A 162 20.41 5.14 15.79
C GLU A 162 20.65 4.98 17.30
#